data_AF-A0A920FDC9-F1
#
_entry.id   AF-A0A920FDC9-F1
#
_cell.length_a   1.000
_cell.length_b   1.000
_cell.length_c   1.000
_cell.angle_alpha   90.00
_cell.angle_beta   90.00
_cell.angle_gamma   90.00
#
_symmetry.space_group_name_H-M   'P 1'
#
loop_
_entity.id
_entity.type
_entity.pdbx_description
1 polymer ?
#
loop_
_entity_poly.entity_id
_entity_poly.type
_entity_poly.pdbx_seq_one_letter_code
_entity_poly.pdbx_strand_id
1 'polypeptide(L)' 'MKKYNVCFSLGDGLRPGSIYDANDKAQFSELKTLGELTKLAWQHDVQVMIEGPGHIPLHKIKKM' A
#
# COMPACT_ATOMS: atom_id res chain seq x y z
N MET A 1 9.06 -11.91 -11.62
CA MET A 1 7.69 -12.30 -11.20
C MET A 1 6.89 -12.92 -12.34
N LYS A 2 6.72 -12.24 -13.49
CA LYS A 2 5.96 -12.75 -14.66
C LYS A 2 6.30 -14.19 -15.08
N LYS A 3 7.60 -14.53 -15.21
CA LYS A 3 8.07 -15.86 -15.61
C LYS A 3 7.43 -17.00 -14.80
N TYR A 4 7.09 -16.74 -13.54
CA TYR A 4 6.55 -17.72 -12.61
C TYR A 4 5.12 -17.40 -12.18
N ASN A 5 4.45 -16.44 -12.84
CA ASN A 5 3.11 -15.96 -12.50
C ASN A 5 2.92 -15.63 -11.00
N VAL A 6 3.93 -15.01 -10.38
CA VAL A 6 3.85 -14.59 -8.98
C VAL A 6 3.27 -13.18 -8.89
N CYS A 7 2.28 -13.01 -8.02
CA CYS A 7 1.66 -11.71 -7.72
C CYS A 7 2.54 -10.87 -6.79
N PHE A 8 2.54 -9.56 -6.97
CA PHE A 8 3.10 -8.64 -5.98
C PHE A 8 2.09 -8.35 -4.87
N SER A 9 2.50 -8.56 -3.62
CA SER A 9 1.91 -7.92 -2.45
C SER A 9 2.79 -6.71 -2.13
N LEU A 10 2.35 -5.51 -2.52
CA LEU A 10 3.11 -4.29 -2.24
C LEU A 10 2.89 -3.91 -0.78
N GLY A 11 3.90 -4.15 0.04
CA GLY A 11 3.85 -4.00 1.49
C GLY A 11 3.70 -2.55 1.96
N ASP A 12 3.09 -2.41 3.12
CA ASP A 12 2.86 -1.15 3.83
C ASP A 12 3.93 -0.90 4.91
N GLY A 13 5.18 -0.74 4.47
CA GLY A 13 6.34 -0.61 5.36
C GLY A 13 6.26 0.58 6.33
N LEU A 14 5.52 1.63 5.97
CA LEU A 14 5.26 2.83 6.77
C LEU A 14 3.83 2.84 7.33
N ARG A 15 3.21 1.68 7.56
CA ARG A 15 1.91 1.59 8.22
C ARG A 15 1.96 2.13 9.65
N PRO A 16 0.85 2.69 10.15
CA PRO A 16 0.79 3.21 11.51
C PRO A 16 0.85 2.07 12.54
N GLY A 17 1.83 2.13 13.43
CA GLY A 17 1.96 1.25 14.60
C GLY A 17 1.11 1.69 15.79
N SER A 18 0.47 2.86 15.71
CA SER A 18 -0.39 3.42 16.75
C SER A 18 -1.49 4.31 16.16
N ILE A 19 -2.54 4.57 16.93
CA ILE A 19 -3.60 5.52 16.52
C ILE A 19 -3.05 6.94 16.32
N TYR A 20 -1.96 7.29 17.01
CA TYR A 20 -1.31 8.60 16.90
C TYR A 20 -0.74 8.82 15.49
N ASP A 21 -0.13 7.77 14.92
CA ASP A 21 0.53 7.81 13.61
C ASP A 21 -0.46 7.60 12.44
N ALA A 22 -1.73 7.30 12.73
CA ALA A 22 -2.73 7.01 11.72
C ALA A 22 -2.93 8.17 10.74
N ASN A 23 -2.78 7.90 9.44
CA ASN A 23 -2.93 8.82 8.32
C ASN A 23 -1.88 9.94 8.32
N ASP A 24 -0.67 9.66 8.79
CA ASP A 24 0.44 10.61 8.70
C ASP A 24 0.98 10.76 7.27
N LYS A 25 1.98 11.64 7.12
CA LYS A 25 2.58 11.90 5.81
C LYS A 25 3.38 10.71 5.28
N ALA A 26 4.01 9.93 6.16
CA ALA A 26 4.82 8.78 5.77
C ALA A 26 3.94 7.71 5.12
N GLN A 27 2.84 7.35 5.78
CA GLN A 27 1.86 6.39 5.29
C GLN A 27 1.31 6.78 3.91
N PHE A 28 0.85 8.02 3.74
CA PHE A 28 0.28 8.44 2.45
C PHE A 28 1.33 8.59 1.34
N SER A 29 2.58 8.93 1.69
CA SER A 29 3.66 9.01 0.70
C SER A 29 4.03 7.64 0.17
N GLU A 30 4.06 6.63 1.04
CA GLU A 30 4.25 5.24 0.61
C GLU A 30 3.06 4.78 -0.24
N LEU A 31 1.82 4.96 0.22
CA LEU A 31 0.63 4.55 -0.53
C LEU A 31 0.59 5.13 -1.95
N LYS A 32 0.96 6.41 -2.12
CA LYS A 32 1.08 7.04 -3.45
C LYS A 32 2.12 6.33 -4.31
N THR A 33 3.29 6.05 -3.74
CA THR A 33 4.39 5.34 -4.42
C THR A 33 3.96 3.93 -4.83
N LEU A 34 3.25 3.20 -3.97
CA LEU A 34 2.72 1.87 -4.30
C LEU A 34 1.72 1.92 -5.46
N GLY A 35 0.93 2.99 -5.58
CA GLY A 35 0.05 3.23 -6.73
C GLY A 35 0.82 3.46 -8.04
N GLU A 36 1.96 4.15 -8.00
CA GLU A 36 2.86 4.34 -9.15
C GLU A 36 3.51 3.00 -9.56
N LEU A 37 3.99 2.22 -8.58
CA LEU A 37 4.55 0.88 -8.80
C LEU A 37 3.52 -0.11 -9.34
N THR A 38 2.27 0.00 -8.92
CA THR A 38 1.16 -0.82 -9.43
C THR A 38 0.98 -0.60 -10.94
N LYS A 39 0.95 0.66 -11.38
CA LYS A 39 0.85 0.99 -12.81
C LYS A 39 2.04 0.45 -13.60
N LEU A 40 3.25 0.55 -13.05
CA LEU A 40 4.45 -0.02 -13.67
C LEU A 40 4.36 -1.54 -13.78
N ALA A 41 3.96 -2.25 -12.73
CA ALA A 41 3.82 -3.70 -12.74
C ALA A 41 2.76 -4.18 -13.75
N TRP A 42 1.67 -3.44 -13.92
CA TRP A 42 0.66 -3.72 -14.94
C TRP A 42 1.20 -3.60 -16.37
N GLN A 43 2.13 -2.67 -16.64
CA GLN A 43 2.81 -2.60 -17.94
C GLN A 43 3.64 -3.86 -18.25
N HIS A 44 3.96 -4.66 -17.23
CA HIS A 44 4.68 -5.92 -17.36
C HIS A 44 3.77 -7.15 -17.27
N ASP A 45 2.43 -6.99 -17.29
CA ASP A 45 1.43 -8.05 -17.06
C ASP A 45 1.66 -8.83 -15.76
N VAL A 46 2.04 -8.13 -14.69
CA VAL A 46 2.20 -8.73 -13.35
C VAL A 46 1.00 -8.35 -12.49
N GLN A 47 0.39 -9.34 -11.83
CA GLN A 47 -0.70 -9.15 -10.89
C GLN A 47 -0.21 -8.43 -9.62
N VAL A 48 -1.03 -7.55 -9.05
CA VAL A 48 -0.67 -6.73 -7.89
C VAL A 48 -1.85 -6.57 -6.94
N MET A 49 -1.58 -6.63 -5.64
CA MET A 49 -2.40 -6.09 -4.57
C MET A 49 -1.56 -5.14 -3.69
N ILE A 50 -2.21 -4.19 -3.03
CA ILE A 50 -1.58 -3.24 -2.11
C ILE A 50 -2.00 -3.62 -0.69
N GLU A 51 -1.03 -3.75 0.21
CA GLU A 51 -1.29 -3.99 1.63
C GLU A 51 -1.88 -2.73 2.28
N GLY A 52 -2.81 -2.95 3.21
CA GLY A 52 -3.53 -1.90 3.90
C GLY A 52 -3.00 -1.69 5.32
N PRO A 53 -3.36 -0.57 5.94
CA PRO A 53 -2.76 -0.02 7.17
C PRO A 53 -2.84 -0.92 8.41
N GLY A 54 -2.09 -0.52 9.44
CA GLY A 54 -2.19 -1.05 10.80
C GLY A 54 -3.25 -0.35 11.65
N HIS A 55 -2.81 0.36 12.69
CA HIS A 55 -3.71 0.91 13.71
C HIS A 55 -4.43 2.17 13.25
N ILE A 56 -5.75 2.05 13.00
CA ILE A 56 -6.60 3.14 12.53
C ILE A 56 -7.84 3.30 13.41
N PRO A 57 -8.16 4.50 13.92
CA PRO A 57 -9.43 4.73 14.61
C PRO A 57 -10.59 4.77 13.59
N LEU A 58 -11.77 4.27 13.97
CA LEU A 58 -12.94 4.12 13.09
C LEU A 58 -13.27 5.36 12.24
N HIS A 59 -13.18 6.56 12.82
CA HIS A 59 -13.50 7.82 12.13
C HIS A 59 -12.49 8.21 11.03
N LYS A 60 -11.31 7.58 10.98
CA LYS A 60 -10.29 7.78 9.95
C LYS A 60 -10.34 6.77 8.80
N ILE A 61 -11.02 5.63 8.95
CA ILE A 61 -11.06 4.54 7.94
C ILE A 61 -11.55 5.02 6.57
N LYS A 62 -12.57 5.89 6.53
CA LYS A 62 -13.13 6.39 5.26
C LYS A 62 -12.19 7.36 4.51
N LYS A 63 -11.21 7.95 5.20
CA LYS A 63 -10.27 8.93 4.64
C LYS A 63 -8.95 8.30 4.18
N MET A 64 -8.89 6.96 4.20
CA MET A 64 -7.72 6.19 3.82
C MET A 64 -7.67 5.97 2.32
#